data_AF-A0A388LDI8-F1
#
_entry.id   AF-A0A388LDI8-F1
#
_cell.length_a   1.000
_cell.length_b   1.000
_cell.length_c   1.000
_cell.angle_alpha   90.00
_cell.angle_beta   90.00
_cell.angle_gamma   90.00
#
_symmetry.space_group_name_H-M   'P 1'
#
loop_
_entity.id
_entity.type
_entity.pdbx_description
1 polymer ?
#
loop_
_entity_poly.entity_id
_entity_poly.type
_entity_poly.pdbx_seq_one_letter_code
_entity_poly.pdbx_strand_id
1 'polypeptide(L)'
;MSDSRRGSRPYSGINSRGNEYTHWGPSDLDNGGEFEYRNQDRSFYCQNKDGSTYFENGKGYAKYTPASENPRNFRQASTRD
;
A
#
# COMPACT_ATOMS: atom_id res chain seq x y z
N MET A 1 -17.11 11.92 -27.94
CA MET A 1 -15.74 12.28 -27.52
C MET A 1 -15.56 11.74 -26.10
N SER A 2 -14.73 10.71 -25.95
CA SER A 2 -14.55 9.98 -24.70
C SER A 2 -13.55 10.73 -23.81
N ASP A 3 -13.99 11.26 -22.68
CA ASP A 3 -13.12 11.98 -21.74
C ASP A 3 -12.30 10.98 -20.91
N SER A 4 -11.02 10.88 -21.25
CA SER A 4 -10.00 10.04 -20.62
C SER A 4 -9.60 10.58 -19.24
N ARG A 5 -10.51 10.52 -18.26
CA ARG A 5 -10.23 10.87 -16.85
C ARG A 5 -10.32 9.67 -15.91
N ARG A 6 -9.84 8.49 -16.31
CA ARG A 6 -9.60 7.40 -15.36
C ARG A 6 -8.25 7.59 -14.65
N GLY A 7 -8.07 8.75 -14.01
CA GLY A 7 -7.23 8.78 -12.82
C GLY A 7 -7.99 7.97 -11.77
N SER A 8 -7.42 6.86 -11.32
CA SER A 8 -8.03 6.00 -10.30
C SER A 8 -8.42 6.87 -9.13
N ARG A 9 -9.72 7.14 -8.97
CA ARG A 9 -10.22 7.86 -7.81
C ARG A 9 -9.92 7.01 -6.59
N PRO A 10 -9.50 7.62 -5.47
CA PRO A 10 -9.33 6.88 -4.25
C PRO A 10 -10.63 6.14 -3.94
N TYR A 11 -10.53 4.85 -3.59
CA TYR A 11 -11.66 4.05 -3.16
C TYR A 11 -11.39 3.50 -1.77
N SER A 12 -12.41 3.51 -0.93
CA SER A 12 -12.33 3.03 0.43
C SER A 12 -13.51 2.12 0.76
N GLY A 13 -13.40 1.35 1.84
CA GLY A 13 -14.46 0.47 2.29
C GLY A 13 -14.20 -0.14 3.65
N ILE A 14 -15.22 -0.85 4.13
CA ILE A 14 -15.18 -1.65 5.35
C ILE A 14 -15.53 -3.08 4.95
N ASN A 15 -14.69 -4.04 5.33
CA ASN A 15 -14.96 -5.45 5.04
C ASN A 15 -15.91 -6.06 6.10
N SER A 16 -16.34 -7.31 5.89
CA SER A 16 -17.27 -8.02 6.80
C SER A 16 -16.72 -8.26 8.22
N ARG A 17 -15.42 -8.05 8.43
CA ARG A 17 -14.76 -8.13 9.75
C ARG A 17 -14.58 -6.76 10.40
N GLY A 18 -15.12 -5.71 9.78
CA GLY A 18 -15.02 -4.34 10.28
C GLY A 18 -13.65 -3.69 10.10
N ASN A 19 -12.79 -4.22 9.23
CA ASN A 19 -11.52 -3.56 8.90
C ASN A 19 -11.75 -2.52 7.81
N GLU A 20 -11.15 -1.36 7.99
CA GLU A 20 -11.19 -0.23 7.07
C GLU A 20 -10.02 -0.31 6.09
N TYR A 21 -10.26 0.05 4.84
CA TYR A 21 -9.22 0.15 3.83
C TYR A 21 -9.43 1.34 2.91
N THR A 22 -8.32 1.90 2.43
CA THR A 22 -8.31 2.95 1.41
C THR A 22 -7.22 2.66 0.39
N HIS A 23 -7.58 2.67 -0.89
CA HIS A 23 -6.65 2.59 -2.01
C HIS A 23 -6.62 3.96 -2.68
N TRP A 24 -5.46 4.59 -2.68
CA TRP A 24 -5.26 5.97 -3.15
C TRP A 24 -4.92 6.03 -4.65
N GLY A 25 -4.45 4.93 -5.21
CA GLY A 25 -4.05 4.86 -6.61
C GLY A 25 -2.88 3.92 -6.84
N PRO A 26 -2.27 3.95 -8.04
CA PRO A 26 -1.09 3.14 -8.33
C PRO A 26 0.14 3.58 -7.51
N SER A 27 1.02 2.63 -7.26
CA SER A 27 2.34 2.81 -6.66
C SER A 27 3.37 2.92 -7.79
N ASP A 28 4.48 3.59 -7.52
CA ASP A 28 5.57 3.77 -8.47
C ASP A 28 6.44 2.51 -8.57
N LEU A 29 6.45 1.66 -7.54
CA LEU A 29 7.35 0.50 -7.43
C LEU A 29 6.66 -0.84 -7.23
N ASP A 30 5.34 -0.88 -7.07
CA ASP A 30 4.59 -2.12 -6.92
C ASP A 30 3.26 -2.12 -7.71
N ASN A 31 2.73 -3.32 -7.98
CA ASN A 31 1.45 -3.51 -8.66
C ASN A 31 0.22 -3.37 -7.72
N GLY A 32 0.45 -3.24 -6.41
CA GLY A 32 -0.58 -3.21 -5.37
C GLY A 32 -1.19 -1.82 -5.16
N GLY A 33 -0.42 -0.77 -5.41
CA GLY A 33 -0.87 0.62 -5.24
C GLY A 33 -0.49 1.24 -3.91
N GLU A 34 -0.80 2.54 -3.79
CA GLU A 34 -0.78 3.25 -2.53
C GLU A 34 -2.03 2.86 -1.71
N PHE A 35 -1.82 2.32 -0.51
CA PHE A 35 -2.87 1.66 0.24
C PHE A 35 -2.72 1.83 1.75
N GLU A 36 -3.85 1.99 2.44
CA GLU A 36 -3.94 1.99 3.90
C GLU A 36 -4.94 0.93 4.35
N TYR A 37 -4.63 0.24 5.45
CA TYR A 37 -5.45 -0.81 6.03
C TYR A 37 -5.44 -0.72 7.55
N ARG A 38 -6.62 -0.63 8.15
CA ARG A 38 -6.80 -0.53 9.60
C ARG A 38 -7.69 -1.66 10.08
N ASN A 39 -7.17 -2.46 10.99
CA ASN A 39 -7.89 -3.59 11.57
C ASN A 39 -8.54 -3.20 12.91
N GLN A 40 -9.58 -3.93 13.30
CA GLN A 40 -10.26 -3.72 14.57
C GLN A 40 -9.39 -4.00 15.80
N ASP A 41 -8.37 -4.85 15.66
CA ASP A 41 -7.39 -5.14 16.73
C ASP A 41 -6.37 -4.00 16.94
N ARG A 42 -6.59 -2.85 16.29
CA ARG A 42 -5.74 -1.66 16.26
C ARG A 42 -4.45 -1.84 15.47
N SER A 43 -4.24 -2.97 14.78
CA SER A 43 -3.14 -3.07 13.83
C SER A 43 -3.41 -2.22 12.59
N PHE A 44 -2.34 -1.68 12.03
CA PHE A 44 -2.35 -0.77 10.89
C PHE A 44 -1.27 -1.16 9.90
N TYR A 45 -1.55 -1.01 8.62
CA TYR A 45 -0.61 -1.18 7.53
C TYR A 45 -0.80 -0.07 6.50
N CYS A 46 0.30 0.53 6.05
CA CYS A 46 0.28 1.35 4.84
C CYS A 46 1.40 0.98 3.87
N GLN A 47 1.10 1.15 2.59
CA GLN A 47 2.03 1.14 1.49
C GLN A 47 1.95 2.52 0.83
N ASN A 48 3.04 3.26 0.89
CA ASN A 48 3.14 4.57 0.29
C ASN A 48 3.35 4.42 -1.23
N LYS A 49 3.07 5.49 -1.96
CA LYS A 49 3.28 5.53 -3.41
C LYS A 49 4.71 5.20 -3.85
N ASP A 50 5.70 5.56 -3.04
CA ASP A 50 7.11 5.24 -3.30
C ASP A 50 7.47 3.77 -3.04
N GLY A 51 6.51 2.92 -2.66
CA GLY A 51 6.72 1.52 -2.35
C GLY A 51 7.35 1.27 -0.97
N SER A 52 7.53 2.29 -0.12
CA SER A 52 7.83 2.09 1.31
C SER A 52 6.58 1.62 2.05
N THR A 53 6.77 0.90 3.16
CA THR A 53 5.64 0.40 3.96
C THR A 53 5.84 0.68 5.43
N TYR A 54 4.72 0.84 6.14
CA TYR A 54 4.69 0.88 7.59
C TYR A 54 3.67 -0.14 8.09
N PHE A 55 4.03 -0.84 9.17
CA PHE A 55 3.18 -1.80 9.85
C PHE A 55 3.23 -1.56 11.34
N GLU A 56 2.07 -1.53 11.99
CA GLU A 56 1.93 -1.56 13.46
C GLU A 56 0.98 -2.68 13.85
N ASN A 57 1.29 -3.45 14.89
CA ASN A 57 0.48 -4.58 15.33
C ASN A 57 -0.58 -4.25 16.39
N GLY A 58 -0.75 -2.98 16.77
CA GLY A 58 -1.69 -2.56 17.83
C GLY A 58 -1.33 -2.99 19.26
N LYS A 59 -0.12 -3.55 19.45
CA LYS A 59 0.42 -4.07 20.72
C LYS A 59 1.79 -3.48 21.07
N GLY A 60 2.15 -2.36 20.44
CA GLY A 60 3.41 -1.65 20.70
C GLY A 60 4.59 -2.06 19.82
N TYR A 61 4.40 -2.97 18.85
CA TYR A 61 5.40 -3.24 17.81
C TYR A 61 5.02 -2.52 16.52
N ALA A 62 5.99 -1.78 15.97
CA ALA A 62 5.90 -1.15 14.67
C ALA A 62 7.17 -1.43 13.85
N LYS A 63 7.00 -1.50 12.53
CA LYS A 63 8.07 -1.69 11.57
C LYS A 63 7.85 -0.79 10.36
N TYR A 64 8.84 0.05 10.10
CA TYR A 64 9.00 0.71 8.81
C TYR A 64 9.87 -0.15 7.90
N THR A 65 9.58 -0.20 6.61
CA THR A 65 10.41 -0.85 5.60
C THR A 65 10.57 0.11 4.43
N PRO A 66 11.79 0.62 4.17
CA PRO A 66 12.02 1.50 3.04
C PRO A 66 11.80 0.75 1.73
N ALA A 67 11.50 1.49 0.67
CA ALA A 67 11.21 0.91 -0.64
C ALA A 67 12.33 -0.02 -1.17
N SER A 68 13.60 0.29 -0.89
CA SER A 68 14.75 -0.54 -1.28
C SER A 68 14.77 -1.93 -0.64
N GLU A 69 14.08 -2.09 0.49
CA GLU A 69 14.01 -3.35 1.25
C GLU A 69 12.64 -4.04 1.14
N ASN A 70 11.64 -3.39 0.54
CA ASN A 70 10.32 -3.97 0.39
C ASN A 70 10.34 -5.05 -0.70
N PRO A 71 10.18 -6.34 -0.35
CA PRO A 71 10.22 -7.43 -1.32
C PRO A 71 9.03 -7.43 -2.28
N ARG A 72 7.98 -6.63 -2.00
CA ARG A 72 6.82 -6.45 -2.88
C ARG A 72 7.10 -5.49 -4.03
N ASN A 73 8.10 -4.63 -3.89
CA ASN A 73 8.51 -3.78 -4.99
C ASN A 73 9.04 -4.67 -6.10
N PHE A 74 8.72 -4.32 -7.35
CA PHE A 74 9.33 -5.00 -8.48
C PHE A 74 10.83 -5.01 -8.24
N ARG A 75 11.41 -6.21 -8.15
CA ARG A 75 12.86 -6.33 -8.23
C ARG A 75 13.23 -5.66 -9.54
N GLN A 76 13.74 -4.43 -9.47
CA GLN A 76 14.56 -3.92 -10.55
C GLN A 76 15.61 -5.00 -10.74
N ALA A 77 15.58 -5.58 -11.93
CA ALA A 77 16.23 -6.83 -12.24
C ALA A 77 17.64 -6.90 -11.64
N SER A 78 17.96 -8.07 -11.10
CA SER A 78 19.32 -8.59 -11.20
C SER A 78 19.70 -8.65 -12.67
N THR A 79 20.07 -7.52 -13.27
CA THR A 79 20.76 -7.41 -14.55
C THR A 79 21.44 -6.03 -14.60
N ARG A 80 22.61 -5.96 -13.98
CA ARG A 80 23.72 -5.19 -14.55
C ARG A 80 24.86 -6.20 -14.67
N ASP A 81 25.26 -6.43 -15.92
CA ASP A 81 26.50 -7.13 -16.33
C ASP A 81 27.71 -6.74 -15.47
#